data_AF-A0A327KS87-F1
#
_entry.id   AF-A0A327KS87-F1
#
_cell.length_a   1.000
_cell.length_b   1.000
_cell.length_c   1.000
_cell.angle_alpha   90.00
_cell.angle_beta   90.00
_cell.angle_gamma   90.00
#
_symmetry.space_group_name_H-M   'P 1'
#
loop_
_entity.id
_entity.type
_entity.pdbx_description
1 polymer ?
#
loop_
_entity_poly.entity_id
_entity_poly.type
_entity_poly.pdbx_seq_one_letter_code
_entity_poly.pdbx_strand_id
1 'polypeptide(L)'
;MSATDLIKASLAALTAKKAGPTLYDLCDPLLRGAGPGDAHLRTFYKTAVANIALRPLMGRAGLPALADPDRFAALQGAVRAARDEAAPDWAAIGRAIAPLIDAVPQAHPRGPRLPAVTAMPPLGEIDRVIRACAAQLLGSFTRNKGYIPAYAAFNLIGDPDFHGRDLVTALVGLEARTYKNATLLFNLARAFILPNKPIASLLNPPWRGFAEPMWEPVQIRHRSAYYDAFFAEALMDYLGSGLATADDSARARTAIAAMIEFCLKTSRETVKHPIDGTPFDVVTALVPPPDVRMSKFFWRLKSDLGFGKYVPDCDTTACSLSAATQFGSLDPMLDQPFLDFYAGYQVAPGSNRPPPSVDINTPLDFTGGIVTWIENAAGDRPFGNDLDPTLNLDVLEAAFRNHERWDIVGTERRRDFLRNVVEFHARLVATGAFADPRAHIYYLPELYVAYFGRCWAAFQALPADLRATIDPDGDFATMRGTILAYVYDDLAAHEMNPFDAALALLAIAKLEGDRARFAPALAAILEAFGEGGRNGPYKAYEWNKMKTPTRILVGSPEVTS
;
A
#
# COMPACT_ATOMS: atom_id res chain seq x y z
N MET A 1 0.98 14.79 -17.86
CA MET A 1 1.96 15.68 -18.52
C MET A 1 1.76 15.64 -20.02
N SER A 2 1.79 16.77 -20.75
CA SER A 2 1.72 16.73 -22.22
C SER A 2 3.06 16.25 -22.82
N ALA A 3 3.05 15.79 -24.08
CA ALA A 3 4.29 15.40 -24.78
C ALA A 3 5.32 16.55 -24.84
N THR A 4 4.84 17.78 -25.01
CA THR A 4 5.69 18.99 -25.02
C THR A 4 6.33 19.25 -23.66
N ASP A 5 5.60 19.07 -22.58
CA ASP A 5 6.13 19.25 -21.22
C ASP A 5 7.20 18.20 -20.90
N LEU A 6 7.00 16.95 -21.35
CA LEU A 6 7.97 15.88 -21.18
C LEU A 6 9.29 16.16 -21.90
N ILE A 7 9.22 16.71 -23.13
CA ILE A 7 10.41 17.10 -23.89
C ILE A 7 11.16 18.22 -23.16
N LYS A 8 10.44 19.26 -22.69
CA LYS A 8 11.03 20.38 -21.94
C LYS A 8 11.69 19.90 -20.64
N ALA A 9 11.01 19.06 -19.87
CA ALA A 9 11.54 18.48 -18.64
C ALA A 9 12.77 17.60 -18.91
N SER A 10 12.74 16.79 -19.96
CA SER A 10 13.87 15.95 -20.38
C SER A 10 15.08 16.79 -20.78
N LEU A 11 14.88 17.84 -21.58
CA LEU A 11 15.94 18.76 -21.97
C LEU A 11 16.55 19.47 -20.75
N ALA A 12 15.70 19.96 -19.84
CA ALA A 12 16.14 20.61 -18.61
C ALA A 12 16.97 19.67 -17.71
N ALA A 13 16.54 18.40 -17.57
CA ALA A 13 17.25 17.39 -16.81
C ALA A 13 18.61 17.02 -17.43
N LEU A 14 18.66 16.83 -18.75
CA LEU A 14 19.89 16.42 -19.47
C LEU A 14 20.92 17.54 -19.60
N THR A 15 20.48 18.80 -19.57
CA THR A 15 21.34 19.99 -19.69
C THR A 15 21.66 20.64 -18.34
N ALA A 16 21.12 20.10 -17.24
CA ALA A 16 21.41 20.58 -15.89
C ALA A 16 22.93 20.62 -15.62
N LYS A 17 23.38 21.69 -14.97
CA LYS A 17 24.78 21.84 -14.55
C LYS A 17 25.07 20.85 -13.42
N LYS A 18 26.06 19.99 -13.62
CA LYS A 18 26.56 19.09 -12.56
C LYS A 18 27.18 19.92 -11.43
N ALA A 19 26.73 19.71 -10.20
CA ALA A 19 27.20 20.41 -9.01
C ALA A 19 27.76 19.41 -7.98
N GLY A 20 29.07 19.20 -7.96
CA GLY A 20 29.74 18.25 -7.06
C GLY A 20 29.71 16.78 -7.55
N PRO A 21 30.18 15.83 -6.73
CA PRO A 21 30.17 14.40 -7.05
C PRO A 21 28.75 13.85 -7.22
N THR A 22 28.62 12.88 -8.13
CA THR A 22 27.36 12.17 -8.42
C THR A 22 27.29 10.83 -7.71
N LEU A 23 26.09 10.22 -7.72
CA LEU A 23 25.89 8.85 -7.27
C LEU A 23 26.83 7.86 -7.96
N TYR A 24 27.15 8.09 -9.23
CA TYR A 24 28.06 7.23 -9.99
C TYR A 24 29.52 7.41 -9.60
N ASP A 25 29.95 8.64 -9.30
CA ASP A 25 31.30 8.89 -8.77
C ASP A 25 31.49 8.17 -7.42
N LEU A 26 30.44 8.14 -6.60
CA LEU A 26 30.42 7.44 -5.31
C LEU A 26 30.42 5.91 -5.46
N CYS A 27 29.51 5.37 -6.27
CA CYS A 27 29.18 3.93 -6.30
C CYS A 27 29.92 3.12 -7.37
N ASP A 28 30.31 3.68 -8.53
CA ASP A 28 30.97 2.91 -9.58
C ASP A 28 32.27 2.21 -9.12
N PRO A 29 33.17 2.87 -8.36
CA PRO A 29 34.38 2.22 -7.86
C PRO A 29 34.09 1.00 -6.96
N LEU A 30 32.90 0.97 -6.35
CA LEU A 30 32.52 -0.07 -5.41
C LEU A 30 31.63 -1.15 -6.05
N LEU A 31 30.70 -0.79 -6.93
CA LEU A 31 29.57 -1.66 -7.30
C LEU A 31 29.51 -2.03 -8.78
N ARG A 32 30.27 -1.35 -9.67
CA ARG A 32 30.18 -1.58 -11.12
C ARG A 32 30.87 -2.86 -11.57
N GLY A 33 32.06 -3.13 -11.03
CA GLY A 33 32.87 -4.30 -11.37
C GLY A 33 32.42 -5.60 -10.71
N ALA A 34 32.99 -6.72 -11.15
CA ALA A 34 33.02 -7.94 -10.36
C ALA A 34 33.91 -7.73 -9.13
N GLY A 35 33.67 -8.47 -8.06
CA GLY A 35 34.49 -8.39 -6.86
C GLY A 35 33.91 -9.22 -5.71
N PRO A 36 34.66 -9.33 -4.60
CA PRO A 36 34.19 -10.02 -3.41
C PRO A 36 33.02 -9.26 -2.74
N GLY A 37 32.44 -9.91 -1.73
CA GLY A 37 31.29 -9.41 -0.96
C GLY A 37 29.94 -9.88 -1.51
N ASP A 38 28.88 -9.30 -0.97
CA ASP A 38 27.50 -9.51 -1.38
C ASP A 38 27.28 -9.14 -2.85
N ALA A 39 27.00 -10.14 -3.67
CA ALA A 39 26.75 -9.95 -5.09
C ALA A 39 25.43 -9.22 -5.37
N HIS A 40 24.46 -9.32 -4.45
CA HIS A 40 23.14 -8.74 -4.62
C HIS A 40 23.20 -7.21 -4.70
N LEU A 41 23.93 -6.53 -3.80
CA LEU A 41 24.06 -5.06 -3.83
C LEU A 41 24.62 -4.57 -5.19
N ARG A 42 25.60 -5.27 -5.76
CA ARG A 42 26.15 -4.96 -7.09
C ARG A 42 25.13 -5.19 -8.20
N THR A 43 24.43 -6.33 -8.17
CA THR A 43 23.38 -6.66 -9.15
C THR A 43 22.26 -5.63 -9.11
N PHE A 44 21.77 -5.31 -7.92
CA PHE A 44 20.77 -4.27 -7.71
C PHE A 44 21.23 -2.93 -8.27
N TYR A 45 22.44 -2.46 -7.92
CA TYR A 45 22.98 -1.21 -8.43
C TYR A 45 23.00 -1.16 -9.96
N LYS A 46 23.52 -2.19 -10.62
CA LYS A 46 23.59 -2.25 -12.09
C LYS A 46 22.20 -2.27 -12.74
N THR A 47 21.25 -2.96 -12.13
CA THR A 47 19.92 -3.19 -12.70
C THR A 47 18.96 -2.02 -12.44
N ALA A 48 18.86 -1.53 -11.20
CA ALA A 48 17.88 -0.53 -10.81
C ALA A 48 18.40 0.90 -10.92
N VAL A 49 19.67 1.16 -10.57
CA VAL A 49 20.20 2.52 -10.39
C VAL A 49 21.08 2.95 -11.56
N ALA A 50 22.07 2.15 -11.92
CA ALA A 50 23.06 2.44 -12.96
C ALA A 50 22.65 1.93 -14.36
N ASN A 51 21.35 1.75 -14.59
CA ASN A 51 20.82 1.34 -15.88
C ASN A 51 21.00 2.43 -16.94
N ILE A 52 20.96 2.02 -18.21
CA ILE A 52 21.26 2.90 -19.35
C ILE A 52 20.32 4.10 -19.49
N ALA A 53 19.08 4.00 -19.00
CA ALA A 53 18.09 5.07 -19.07
C ALA A 53 18.29 6.14 -17.98
N LEU A 54 18.60 5.72 -16.75
CA LEU A 54 18.83 6.66 -15.63
C LEU A 54 20.22 7.29 -15.65
N ARG A 55 21.20 6.63 -16.28
CA ARG A 55 22.60 7.07 -16.24
C ARG A 55 22.85 8.48 -16.80
N PRO A 56 22.30 8.87 -17.96
CA PRO A 56 22.45 10.24 -18.47
C PRO A 56 21.84 11.30 -17.54
N LEU A 57 20.72 10.97 -16.89
CA LEU A 57 20.01 11.88 -15.99
C LEU A 57 20.77 12.02 -14.66
N MET A 58 21.01 10.91 -13.97
CA MET A 58 21.69 10.91 -12.67
C MET A 58 23.17 11.28 -12.76
N GLY A 59 23.79 11.19 -13.94
CA GLY A 59 25.13 11.71 -14.19
C GLY A 59 25.21 13.24 -14.11
N ARG A 60 24.06 13.93 -14.13
CA ARG A 60 23.95 15.38 -13.89
C ARG A 60 23.60 15.72 -12.44
N ALA A 61 23.03 14.78 -11.68
CA ALA A 61 22.67 14.96 -10.29
C ALA A 61 23.90 14.88 -9.37
N GLY A 62 24.62 15.99 -9.26
CA GLY A 62 25.71 16.13 -8.30
C GLY A 62 25.19 16.63 -6.94
N LEU A 63 25.91 16.30 -5.87
CA LEU A 63 25.71 16.87 -4.54
C LEU A 63 26.93 17.71 -4.11
N PRO A 64 26.78 19.04 -3.95
CA PRO A 64 27.87 19.91 -3.50
C PRO A 64 28.41 19.52 -2.13
N ALA A 65 27.56 19.02 -1.24
CA ALA A 65 27.93 18.55 0.09
C ALA A 65 28.97 17.43 0.06
N LEU A 66 29.09 16.70 -1.04
CA LEU A 66 30.05 15.61 -1.20
C LEU A 66 31.39 16.07 -1.81
N ALA A 67 31.57 17.37 -2.04
CA ALA A 67 32.89 17.93 -2.34
C ALA A 67 33.83 17.85 -1.12
N ASP A 68 33.27 17.71 0.09
CA ASP A 68 34.00 17.37 1.29
C ASP A 68 34.53 15.92 1.21
N PRO A 69 35.86 15.71 1.17
CA PRO A 69 36.46 14.39 1.06
C PRO A 69 36.09 13.45 2.21
N ASP A 70 35.92 13.96 3.43
CA ASP A 70 35.63 13.14 4.61
C ASP A 70 34.20 12.60 4.54
N ARG A 71 33.25 13.46 4.15
CA ARG A 71 31.86 13.06 3.93
C ARG A 71 31.73 12.07 2.77
N PHE A 72 32.46 12.29 1.67
CA PHE A 72 32.48 11.38 0.53
C PHE A 72 33.07 10.00 0.93
N ALA A 73 34.19 9.99 1.65
CA ALA A 73 34.83 8.78 2.14
C ALA A 73 33.95 8.00 3.12
N ALA A 74 33.24 8.70 4.02
CA ALA A 74 32.30 8.09 4.97
C ALA A 74 31.16 7.34 4.25
N LEU A 75 30.59 7.94 3.20
CA LEU A 75 29.55 7.30 2.39
C LEU A 75 30.09 6.10 1.60
N GLN A 76 31.31 6.20 1.04
CA GLN A 76 31.96 5.06 0.42
C GLN A 76 32.21 3.93 1.43
N GLY A 77 32.59 4.29 2.65
CA GLY A 77 32.72 3.37 3.78
C GLY A 77 31.41 2.63 4.07
N ALA A 78 30.30 3.35 4.18
CA ALA A 78 28.98 2.77 4.41
C ALA A 78 28.54 1.80 3.29
N VAL A 79 28.71 2.20 2.01
CA VAL A 79 28.41 1.32 0.87
C VAL A 79 29.32 0.09 0.84
N ARG A 80 30.61 0.25 1.19
CA ARG A 80 31.56 -0.86 1.27
C ARG A 80 31.22 -1.82 2.40
N ALA A 81 30.87 -1.32 3.59
CA ALA A 81 30.43 -2.13 4.72
C ALA A 81 29.19 -2.96 4.37
N ALA A 82 28.17 -2.31 3.78
CA ALA A 82 26.96 -2.98 3.30
C ALA A 82 27.26 -4.10 2.28
N ARG A 83 28.30 -3.93 1.46
CA ARG A 83 28.74 -4.89 0.44
C ARG A 83 29.56 -6.03 1.04
N ASP A 84 30.58 -5.73 1.85
CA ASP A 84 31.66 -6.68 2.15
C ASP A 84 31.48 -7.40 3.48
N GLU A 85 30.85 -6.76 4.47
CA GLU A 85 30.76 -7.34 5.80
C GLU A 85 29.72 -8.47 5.84
N ALA A 86 30.03 -9.54 6.58
CA ALA A 86 29.09 -10.66 6.73
C ALA A 86 27.84 -10.23 7.54
N ALA A 87 28.04 -9.41 8.58
CA ALA A 87 27.00 -8.83 9.41
C ALA A 87 27.23 -7.30 9.54
N PRO A 88 26.79 -6.51 8.53
CA PRO A 88 27.01 -5.07 8.53
C PRO A 88 26.31 -4.36 9.69
N ASP A 89 26.94 -3.32 10.26
CA ASP A 89 26.25 -2.38 11.16
C ASP A 89 25.32 -1.46 10.35
N TRP A 90 24.10 -1.95 10.14
CA TRP A 90 23.06 -1.25 9.40
C TRP A 90 22.67 0.10 10.01
N ALA A 91 22.81 0.26 11.32
CA ALA A 91 22.52 1.53 11.98
C ALA A 91 23.59 2.57 11.63
N ALA A 92 24.88 2.19 11.66
CA ALA A 92 25.96 3.07 11.24
C ALA A 92 25.88 3.41 9.75
N ILE A 93 25.59 2.42 8.90
CA ILE A 93 25.39 2.61 7.46
C ILE A 93 24.26 3.60 7.20
N GLY A 94 23.09 3.42 7.84
CA GLY A 94 21.95 4.32 7.70
C GLY A 94 22.26 5.75 8.16
N ARG A 95 22.96 5.90 9.30
CA ARG A 95 23.35 7.21 9.85
C ARG A 95 24.25 8.02 8.91
N ALA A 96 25.05 7.37 8.06
CA ALA A 96 25.86 8.08 7.08
C ALA A 96 25.02 8.74 5.98
N ILE A 97 23.84 8.20 5.67
CA ILE A 97 22.99 8.62 4.55
C ILE A 97 21.82 9.48 5.03
N ALA A 98 21.27 9.21 6.22
CA ALA A 98 20.14 9.93 6.80
C ALA A 98 20.23 11.47 6.67
N PRO A 99 21.38 12.12 6.97
CA PRO A 99 21.49 13.58 6.83
C PRO A 99 21.37 14.10 5.39
N LEU A 100 21.58 13.25 4.37
CA LEU A 100 21.36 13.63 2.97
C LEU A 100 19.87 13.61 2.60
N ILE A 101 19.10 12.69 3.19
CA ILE A 101 17.64 12.61 3.00
C ILE A 101 16.99 13.83 3.66
N ASP A 102 17.38 14.11 4.91
CA ASP A 102 16.82 15.21 5.69
C ASP A 102 17.23 16.60 5.18
N ALA A 103 18.20 16.68 4.27
CA ALA A 103 18.63 17.94 3.66
C ALA A 103 17.59 18.55 2.71
N VAL A 104 16.65 17.74 2.20
CA VAL A 104 15.53 18.20 1.37
C VAL A 104 14.24 17.60 1.92
N PRO A 105 13.68 18.18 3.01
CA PRO A 105 12.44 17.69 3.59
C PRO A 105 11.31 17.82 2.57
N GLN A 106 10.49 16.76 2.51
CA GLN A 106 9.27 16.70 1.71
C GLN A 106 8.09 16.44 2.64
N ALA A 107 6.89 16.62 2.09
CA ALA A 107 5.64 16.22 2.70
C ALA A 107 4.70 15.77 1.59
N HIS A 108 3.78 14.86 1.87
CA HIS A 108 2.72 14.54 0.91
C HIS A 108 2.00 15.83 0.51
N PRO A 109 1.75 16.05 -0.80
CA PRO A 109 1.11 17.27 -1.25
C PRO A 109 -0.30 17.34 -0.68
N ARG A 110 -0.70 18.54 -0.26
CA ARG A 110 -2.10 18.86 0.03
C ARG A 110 -2.59 19.79 -1.06
N GLY A 111 -3.69 19.42 -1.70
CA GLY A 111 -4.36 20.25 -2.69
C GLY A 111 -4.81 21.58 -2.10
N PRO A 112 -5.11 22.60 -2.91
CA PRO A 112 -5.75 23.82 -2.44
C PRO A 112 -7.15 23.50 -1.88
N ARG A 113 -7.62 24.31 -0.93
CA ARG A 113 -9.01 24.24 -0.45
C ARG A 113 -9.98 24.61 -1.57
N LEU A 114 -11.06 23.85 -1.67
CA LEU A 114 -12.15 24.10 -2.62
C LEU A 114 -13.26 24.96 -2.00
N PRO A 115 -13.98 25.75 -2.81
CA PRO A 115 -15.18 26.46 -2.35
C PRO A 115 -16.31 25.47 -2.02
N ALA A 116 -17.09 25.77 -0.98
CA ALA A 116 -18.05 24.86 -0.36
C ALA A 116 -19.31 24.51 -1.19
N VAL A 117 -19.45 24.97 -2.43
CA VAL A 117 -20.71 24.87 -3.19
C VAL A 117 -20.54 24.06 -4.46
N THR A 118 -21.02 22.82 -4.40
CA THR A 118 -21.19 21.94 -5.57
C THR A 118 -22.63 21.41 -5.56
N ALA A 119 -23.35 21.59 -6.67
CA ALA A 119 -24.69 21.03 -6.81
C ALA A 119 -24.61 19.50 -6.96
N MET A 120 -25.61 18.78 -6.43
CA MET A 120 -25.68 17.33 -6.60
C MET A 120 -25.80 16.99 -8.09
N PRO A 121 -24.93 16.13 -8.64
CA PRO A 121 -25.05 15.72 -10.03
C PRO A 121 -26.33 14.93 -10.34
N PRO A 122 -26.81 14.94 -11.60
CA PRO A 122 -27.99 14.17 -11.99
C PRO A 122 -27.77 12.66 -11.82
N LEU A 123 -28.77 11.94 -11.29
CA LEU A 123 -28.70 10.49 -11.09
C LEU A 123 -28.35 9.71 -12.37
N GLY A 124 -28.89 10.12 -13.52
CA GLY A 124 -28.59 9.46 -14.80
C GLY A 124 -27.12 9.54 -15.21
N GLU A 125 -26.38 10.58 -14.79
CA GLU A 125 -24.94 10.67 -15.05
C GLU A 125 -24.15 9.74 -14.12
N ILE A 126 -24.58 9.63 -12.86
CA ILE A 126 -24.01 8.71 -11.86
C ILE A 126 -24.20 7.27 -12.33
N ASP A 127 -25.43 6.88 -12.71
CA ASP A 127 -25.74 5.54 -13.23
C ASP A 127 -24.90 5.20 -14.47
N ARG A 128 -24.71 6.17 -15.37
CA ARG A 128 -23.88 6.01 -16.57
C ARG A 128 -22.44 5.70 -16.20
N VAL A 129 -21.86 6.41 -15.23
CA VAL A 129 -20.47 6.17 -14.80
C VAL A 129 -20.32 4.83 -14.09
N ILE A 130 -21.24 4.46 -13.20
CA ILE A 130 -21.22 3.14 -12.54
C ILE A 130 -21.24 2.01 -13.58
N ARG A 131 -22.15 2.09 -14.56
CA ARG A 131 -22.23 1.09 -15.64
C ARG A 131 -20.96 1.03 -16.48
N ALA A 132 -20.33 2.18 -16.76
CA ALA A 132 -19.09 2.23 -17.52
C ALA A 132 -17.91 1.61 -16.76
N CYS A 133 -17.80 1.85 -15.46
CA CYS A 133 -16.78 1.25 -14.60
C CYS A 133 -16.99 -0.27 -14.51
N ALA A 134 -18.21 -0.73 -14.24
CA ALA A 134 -18.54 -2.16 -14.26
C ALA A 134 -18.22 -2.81 -15.62
N ALA A 135 -18.55 -2.15 -16.73
CA ALA A 135 -18.24 -2.65 -18.07
C ALA A 135 -16.73 -2.77 -18.31
N GLN A 136 -15.92 -1.85 -17.76
CA GLN A 136 -14.46 -1.94 -17.82
C GLN A 136 -13.95 -3.12 -16.99
N LEU A 137 -14.40 -3.30 -15.74
CA LEU A 137 -13.97 -4.42 -14.89
C LEU A 137 -14.28 -5.77 -15.55
N LEU A 138 -15.55 -5.96 -15.97
CA LEU A 138 -15.99 -7.18 -16.64
C LEU A 138 -15.26 -7.39 -17.98
N GLY A 139 -15.06 -6.31 -18.75
CA GLY A 139 -14.29 -6.34 -19.98
C GLY A 139 -12.83 -6.70 -19.76
N SER A 140 -12.20 -6.17 -18.71
CA SER A 140 -10.81 -6.46 -18.34
C SER A 140 -10.68 -7.92 -17.94
N PHE A 141 -11.56 -8.43 -17.08
CA PHE A 141 -11.60 -9.85 -16.69
C PHE A 141 -11.67 -10.78 -17.91
N THR A 142 -12.56 -10.48 -18.87
CA THR A 142 -12.66 -11.25 -20.12
C THR A 142 -11.41 -11.15 -20.98
N ARG A 143 -10.93 -9.94 -21.28
CA ARG A 143 -9.75 -9.71 -22.13
C ARG A 143 -8.49 -10.40 -21.58
N ASN A 144 -8.37 -10.42 -20.26
CA ASN A 144 -7.22 -11.01 -19.57
C ASN A 144 -7.40 -12.50 -19.26
N LYS A 145 -8.48 -13.14 -19.72
CA LYS A 145 -8.73 -14.58 -19.55
C LYS A 145 -8.83 -15.00 -18.08
N GLY A 146 -9.66 -14.29 -17.32
CA GLY A 146 -10.08 -14.72 -15.98
C GLY A 146 -9.37 -14.04 -14.81
N TYR A 147 -8.88 -12.81 -14.98
CA TYR A 147 -8.41 -11.97 -13.87
C TYR A 147 -8.41 -10.48 -14.25
N ILE A 148 -8.35 -9.61 -13.26
CA ILE A 148 -8.18 -8.17 -13.44
C ILE A 148 -6.75 -7.80 -13.01
N PRO A 149 -5.97 -7.08 -13.84
CA PRO A 149 -4.57 -6.80 -13.53
C PRO A 149 -4.42 -5.61 -12.57
N ALA A 150 -3.38 -5.69 -11.75
CA ALA A 150 -2.80 -4.54 -11.05
C ALA A 150 -1.39 -4.27 -11.57
N TYR A 151 -0.89 -3.07 -11.33
CA TYR A 151 0.43 -2.61 -11.74
C TYR A 151 1.18 -2.10 -10.52
N ALA A 152 2.44 -2.52 -10.35
CA ALA A 152 3.35 -1.99 -9.35
C ALA A 152 4.48 -1.21 -10.01
N ALA A 153 4.86 -0.07 -9.43
CA ALA A 153 5.92 0.79 -9.94
C ALA A 153 6.82 1.28 -8.80
N PHE A 154 8.14 1.32 -9.05
CA PHE A 154 9.09 1.89 -8.12
C PHE A 154 9.17 3.40 -8.30
N ASN A 155 8.88 4.15 -7.25
CA ASN A 155 9.01 5.60 -7.26
C ASN A 155 10.39 6.00 -6.72
N LEU A 156 11.30 6.42 -7.60
CA LEU A 156 12.69 6.74 -7.24
C LEU A 156 12.84 7.99 -6.36
N ILE A 157 11.83 8.86 -6.33
CA ILE A 157 11.77 10.04 -5.45
C ILE A 157 11.39 9.61 -4.03
N GLY A 158 10.72 8.47 -3.92
CA GLY A 158 10.26 7.85 -2.70
C GLY A 158 9.13 8.55 -1.98
N ASP A 159 8.78 8.04 -0.80
CA ASP A 159 7.66 8.53 0.00
C ASP A 159 7.98 9.92 0.58
N PRO A 160 7.19 10.97 0.27
CA PRO A 160 7.44 12.32 0.72
C PRO A 160 7.64 12.47 2.23
N ASP A 161 7.01 11.62 3.05
CA ASP A 161 7.10 11.71 4.50
C ASP A 161 8.11 10.73 5.10
N PHE A 162 8.96 10.10 4.28
CA PHE A 162 10.04 9.23 4.77
C PHE A 162 11.30 10.03 5.07
N HIS A 163 11.80 9.95 6.31
CA HIS A 163 12.94 10.73 6.79
C HIS A 163 14.17 9.86 7.11
N GLY A 164 15.29 10.49 7.43
CA GLY A 164 16.55 9.82 7.74
C GLY A 164 16.45 8.84 8.91
N ARG A 165 15.65 9.15 9.95
CA ARG A 165 15.32 8.21 11.04
C ARG A 165 14.64 6.95 10.51
N ASP A 166 13.73 7.11 9.56
CA ASP A 166 12.94 6.02 9.00
C ASP A 166 13.83 5.09 8.15
N LEU A 167 14.84 5.64 7.45
CA LEU A 167 15.89 4.86 6.80
C LEU A 167 16.65 3.98 7.80
N VAL A 168 17.16 4.57 8.87
CA VAL A 168 17.95 3.84 9.88
C VAL A 168 17.11 2.73 10.50
N THR A 169 15.87 3.05 10.85
CA THR A 169 14.90 2.13 11.43
C THR A 169 14.63 0.96 10.49
N ALA A 170 14.30 1.22 9.23
CA ALA A 170 14.06 0.17 8.24
C ALA A 170 15.30 -0.72 8.03
N LEU A 171 16.50 -0.13 7.90
CA LEU A 171 17.73 -0.91 7.71
C LEU A 171 18.06 -1.80 8.90
N VAL A 172 17.75 -1.39 10.12
CA VAL A 172 17.90 -2.23 11.32
C VAL A 172 16.83 -3.31 11.36
N GLY A 173 15.57 -2.93 11.15
CA GLY A 173 14.39 -3.75 11.38
C GLY A 173 14.08 -4.84 10.34
N LEU A 174 14.43 -4.60 9.07
CA LEU A 174 14.27 -5.60 8.01
C LEU A 174 15.10 -6.86 8.34
N GLU A 175 14.65 -8.06 7.95
CA GLU A 175 15.46 -9.27 8.14
C GLU A 175 16.30 -9.60 6.90
N ALA A 176 15.72 -9.51 5.69
CA ALA A 176 16.42 -9.90 4.49
C ALA A 176 17.48 -8.87 4.08
N ARG A 177 18.75 -9.31 3.96
CA ARG A 177 19.85 -8.47 3.45
C ARG A 177 19.55 -7.88 2.07
N THR A 178 18.85 -8.63 1.21
CA THR A 178 18.44 -8.16 -0.12
C THR A 178 17.49 -6.96 -0.03
N TYR A 179 16.55 -6.97 0.91
CA TYR A 179 15.66 -5.84 1.19
C TYR A 179 16.39 -4.65 1.82
N LYS A 180 17.36 -4.89 2.71
CA LYS A 180 18.23 -3.83 3.25
C LYS A 180 19.04 -3.14 2.14
N ASN A 181 19.62 -3.94 1.23
CA ASN A 181 20.35 -3.44 0.07
C ASN A 181 19.48 -2.57 -0.85
N ALA A 182 18.24 -3.01 -1.13
CA ALA A 182 17.29 -2.24 -1.93
C ALA A 182 16.92 -0.93 -1.24
N THR A 183 16.61 -0.98 0.06
CA THR A 183 16.27 0.18 0.90
C THR A 183 17.41 1.19 0.90
N LEU A 184 18.65 0.71 1.08
CA LEU A 184 19.87 1.50 1.05
C LEU A 184 20.07 2.22 -0.30
N LEU A 185 20.07 1.48 -1.41
CA LEU A 185 20.44 2.05 -2.71
C LEU A 185 19.38 2.96 -3.28
N PHE A 186 18.10 2.65 -3.09
CA PHE A 186 17.05 3.55 -3.54
C PHE A 186 17.02 4.85 -2.73
N ASN A 187 17.14 4.79 -1.40
CA ASN A 187 17.20 6.02 -0.58
C ASN A 187 18.49 6.82 -0.83
N LEU A 188 19.60 6.15 -1.13
CA LEU A 188 20.80 6.83 -1.60
C LEU A 188 20.53 7.52 -2.95
N ALA A 189 19.90 6.86 -3.92
CA ALA A 189 19.54 7.49 -5.20
C ALA A 189 18.60 8.69 -5.01
N ARG A 190 17.58 8.56 -4.16
CA ARG A 190 16.67 9.64 -3.74
C ARG A 190 17.43 10.87 -3.26
N ALA A 191 18.44 10.69 -2.41
CA ALA A 191 19.25 11.79 -1.89
C ALA A 191 19.99 12.59 -2.98
N PHE A 192 20.29 11.99 -4.13
CA PHE A 192 20.82 12.70 -5.30
C PHE A 192 19.71 13.29 -6.19
N ILE A 193 18.55 12.63 -6.28
CA ILE A 193 17.42 13.08 -7.11
C ILE A 193 16.80 14.36 -6.55
N LEU A 194 16.42 14.37 -5.28
CA LEU A 194 15.60 15.42 -4.68
C LEU A 194 16.18 16.84 -4.76
N PRO A 195 17.48 17.06 -4.48
CA PRO A 195 18.06 18.40 -4.59
C PRO A 195 18.13 18.90 -6.04
N ASN A 196 18.05 18.00 -7.02
CA ASN A 196 18.20 18.29 -8.44
C ASN A 196 16.82 18.43 -9.12
N LYS A 197 16.16 19.57 -8.89
CA LYS A 197 14.78 19.86 -9.33
C LYS A 197 14.43 19.45 -10.77
N PRO A 198 15.23 19.76 -11.82
CA PRO A 198 14.88 19.37 -13.19
C PRO A 198 14.76 17.85 -13.36
N ILE A 199 15.59 17.09 -12.65
CA ILE A 199 15.55 15.63 -12.69
C ILE A 199 14.39 15.12 -11.82
N ALA A 200 14.20 15.69 -10.63
CA ALA A 200 13.08 15.34 -9.76
C ALA A 200 11.73 15.52 -10.48
N SER A 201 11.49 16.68 -11.10
CA SER A 201 10.23 16.95 -11.83
C SER A 201 10.02 16.10 -13.07
N LEU A 202 11.07 15.48 -13.62
CA LEU A 202 10.97 14.51 -14.71
C LEU A 202 10.61 13.12 -14.19
N LEU A 203 11.22 12.69 -13.08
CA LEU A 203 11.04 11.36 -12.49
C LEU A 203 9.71 11.24 -11.73
N ASN A 204 9.33 12.26 -10.98
CA ASN A 204 8.01 12.38 -10.36
C ASN A 204 7.44 13.78 -10.63
N PRO A 205 6.62 13.93 -11.68
CA PRO A 205 5.92 15.17 -11.98
C PRO A 205 4.97 15.59 -10.86
N PRO A 206 4.74 16.89 -10.62
CA PRO A 206 3.70 17.34 -9.71
C PRO A 206 2.33 16.74 -10.07
N TRP A 207 1.59 16.29 -9.07
CA TRP A 207 0.22 15.79 -9.22
C TRP A 207 -0.79 16.61 -8.41
N ARG A 208 -2.07 16.29 -8.60
CA ARG A 208 -3.21 16.89 -7.91
C ARG A 208 -3.94 15.80 -7.13
N GLY A 209 -4.61 16.19 -6.06
CA GLY A 209 -5.20 15.26 -5.12
C GLY A 209 -4.18 14.66 -4.15
N PHE A 210 -4.64 13.74 -3.32
CA PHE A 210 -3.84 13.02 -2.34
C PHE A 210 -3.14 11.85 -3.01
N ALA A 211 -3.90 10.96 -3.66
CA ALA A 211 -3.37 9.80 -4.35
C ALA A 211 -2.53 10.20 -5.58
N GLU A 212 -1.30 9.72 -5.64
CA GLU A 212 -0.39 9.90 -6.75
C GLU A 212 -0.87 9.11 -7.99
N PRO A 213 -1.03 9.75 -9.16
CA PRO A 213 -1.27 9.05 -10.42
C PRO A 213 -0.05 8.20 -10.79
N MET A 214 -0.27 6.95 -11.17
CA MET A 214 0.82 6.10 -11.66
C MET A 214 1.35 6.64 -12.99
N TRP A 215 2.60 7.09 -12.98
CA TRP A 215 3.26 7.73 -14.12
C TRP A 215 4.55 7.01 -14.55
N GLU A 216 5.09 6.15 -13.69
CA GLU A 216 6.40 5.57 -13.88
C GLU A 216 6.50 4.82 -15.21
N PRO A 217 7.64 4.95 -15.92
CA PRO A 217 7.83 4.34 -17.23
C PRO A 217 7.91 2.81 -17.17
N VAL A 218 8.22 2.24 -15.99
CA VAL A 218 8.30 0.80 -15.78
C VAL A 218 7.24 0.38 -14.78
N GLN A 219 6.24 -0.34 -15.27
CA GLN A 219 5.13 -0.86 -14.47
C GLN A 219 5.09 -2.39 -14.57
N ILE A 220 5.08 -3.04 -13.42
CA ILE A 220 5.04 -4.49 -13.28
C ILE A 220 3.60 -4.93 -13.17
N ARG A 221 3.07 -5.42 -14.30
CA ARG A 221 1.74 -6.01 -14.37
C ARG A 221 1.71 -7.38 -13.67
N HIS A 222 0.72 -7.58 -12.81
CA HIS A 222 0.53 -8.83 -12.06
C HIS A 222 -0.94 -9.04 -11.66
N ARG A 223 -1.24 -10.23 -11.13
CA ARG A 223 -2.48 -10.57 -10.41
C ARG A 223 -2.15 -10.70 -8.92
N SER A 224 -3.05 -10.27 -8.05
CA SER A 224 -2.92 -10.45 -6.60
C SER A 224 -4.26 -10.85 -6.00
N ALA A 225 -4.24 -11.73 -4.99
CA ALA A 225 -5.45 -12.11 -4.26
C ALA A 225 -6.07 -10.94 -3.50
N TYR A 226 -5.25 -9.99 -3.06
CA TYR A 226 -5.69 -8.77 -2.42
C TYR A 226 -6.67 -8.00 -3.32
N TYR A 227 -6.25 -7.65 -4.54
CA TYR A 227 -7.11 -6.94 -5.48
C TYR A 227 -8.31 -7.77 -5.95
N ASP A 228 -8.15 -9.08 -6.13
CA ASP A 228 -9.26 -9.96 -6.51
C ASP A 228 -10.38 -9.95 -5.46
N ALA A 229 -10.06 -9.86 -4.16
CA ALA A 229 -11.05 -9.72 -3.09
C ALA A 229 -11.83 -8.39 -3.21
N PHE A 230 -11.12 -7.27 -3.43
CA PHE A 230 -11.75 -5.95 -3.58
C PHE A 230 -12.57 -5.83 -4.87
N PHE A 231 -12.09 -6.38 -5.99
CA PHE A 231 -12.86 -6.42 -7.24
C PHE A 231 -14.10 -7.30 -7.11
N ALA A 232 -14.02 -8.41 -6.38
CA ALA A 232 -15.18 -9.23 -6.08
C ALA A 232 -16.23 -8.43 -5.29
N GLU A 233 -15.81 -7.71 -4.24
CA GLU A 233 -16.71 -6.85 -3.46
C GLU A 233 -17.33 -5.73 -4.30
N ALA A 234 -16.54 -5.02 -5.10
CA ALA A 234 -17.05 -3.96 -5.98
C ALA A 234 -18.11 -4.48 -6.97
N LEU A 235 -17.90 -5.68 -7.55
CA LEU A 235 -18.88 -6.30 -8.43
C LEU A 235 -20.12 -6.79 -7.65
N MET A 236 -19.99 -7.23 -6.39
CA MET A 236 -21.13 -7.55 -5.53
C MET A 236 -21.98 -6.31 -5.23
N ASP A 237 -21.33 -5.17 -4.91
CA ASP A 237 -22.01 -3.89 -4.73
C ASP A 237 -22.70 -3.42 -6.02
N TYR A 238 -22.08 -3.61 -7.20
CA TYR A 238 -22.72 -3.33 -8.49
C TYR A 238 -23.96 -4.19 -8.72
N LEU A 239 -23.91 -5.49 -8.41
CA LEU A 239 -25.09 -6.36 -8.47
C LEU A 239 -26.19 -5.88 -7.51
N GLY A 240 -25.81 -5.49 -6.29
CA GLY A 240 -26.73 -4.98 -5.26
C GLY A 240 -27.38 -3.64 -5.60
N SER A 241 -26.75 -2.83 -6.46
CA SER A 241 -27.28 -1.53 -6.90
C SER A 241 -28.55 -1.63 -7.75
N GLY A 242 -28.85 -2.80 -8.33
CA GLY A 242 -29.94 -2.98 -9.29
C GLY A 242 -29.67 -2.39 -10.67
N LEU A 243 -28.49 -1.82 -10.92
CA LEU A 243 -28.12 -1.28 -12.23
C LEU A 243 -27.72 -2.38 -13.23
N ALA A 244 -27.19 -3.51 -12.77
CA ALA A 244 -26.70 -4.56 -13.65
C ALA A 244 -27.79 -5.09 -14.62
N THR A 245 -27.45 -5.19 -15.91
CA THR A 245 -28.28 -5.93 -16.86
C THR A 245 -28.26 -7.43 -16.54
N ALA A 246 -29.14 -8.23 -17.15
CA ALA A 246 -29.12 -9.69 -16.97
C ALA A 246 -27.78 -10.31 -17.43
N ASP A 247 -27.21 -9.83 -18.54
CA ASP A 247 -25.90 -10.28 -19.03
C ASP A 247 -24.77 -9.85 -18.09
N ASP A 248 -24.75 -8.59 -17.67
CA ASP A 248 -23.77 -8.11 -16.70
C ASP A 248 -23.85 -8.92 -15.41
N SER A 249 -25.06 -9.25 -14.96
CA SER A 249 -25.28 -10.02 -13.75
C SER A 249 -24.66 -11.41 -13.83
N ALA A 250 -24.86 -12.12 -14.95
CA ALA A 250 -24.28 -13.44 -15.18
C ALA A 250 -22.74 -13.37 -15.26
N ARG A 251 -22.21 -12.38 -15.97
CA ARG A 251 -20.77 -12.17 -16.12
C ARG A 251 -20.09 -11.79 -14.80
N ALA A 252 -20.71 -10.89 -14.03
CA ALA A 252 -20.22 -10.48 -12.72
C ALA A 252 -20.18 -11.66 -11.75
N ARG A 253 -21.26 -12.46 -11.64
CA ARG A 253 -21.27 -13.65 -10.79
C ARG A 253 -20.17 -14.65 -11.15
N THR A 254 -19.92 -14.84 -12.45
CA THR A 254 -18.83 -15.70 -12.93
C THR A 254 -17.46 -15.15 -12.56
N ALA A 255 -17.25 -13.84 -12.74
CA ALA A 255 -15.99 -13.18 -12.38
C ALA A 255 -15.74 -13.23 -10.87
N ILE A 256 -16.75 -12.90 -10.05
CA ILE A 256 -16.68 -12.96 -8.58
C ILE A 256 -16.30 -14.37 -8.13
N ALA A 257 -17.02 -15.40 -8.61
CA ALA A 257 -16.73 -16.78 -8.23
C ALA A 257 -15.28 -17.19 -8.52
N ALA A 258 -14.75 -16.81 -9.69
CA ALA A 258 -13.38 -17.13 -10.09
C ALA A 258 -12.32 -16.35 -9.30
N MET A 259 -12.61 -15.12 -8.89
CA MET A 259 -11.72 -14.32 -8.03
C MET A 259 -11.69 -14.88 -6.61
N ILE A 260 -12.86 -15.22 -6.03
CA ILE A 260 -12.95 -15.88 -4.73
C ILE A 260 -12.25 -17.25 -4.75
N GLU A 261 -12.43 -18.04 -5.81
CA GLU A 261 -11.73 -19.32 -5.96
C GLU A 261 -10.21 -19.14 -6.03
N PHE A 262 -9.73 -18.12 -6.72
CA PHE A 262 -8.30 -17.82 -6.74
C PHE A 262 -7.77 -17.47 -5.35
N CYS A 263 -8.46 -16.60 -4.60
CA CYS A 263 -8.06 -16.23 -3.24
C CYS A 263 -8.03 -17.45 -2.31
N LEU A 264 -9.09 -18.26 -2.31
CA LEU A 264 -9.23 -19.35 -1.35
C LEU A 264 -8.52 -20.64 -1.75
N LYS A 265 -8.21 -20.88 -3.03
CA LYS A 265 -7.58 -22.14 -3.48
C LYS A 265 -6.20 -21.94 -4.06
N THR A 266 -6.08 -21.11 -5.09
CA THR A 266 -4.79 -20.91 -5.78
C THR A 266 -3.80 -20.16 -4.91
N SER A 267 -4.30 -19.21 -4.13
CA SER A 267 -3.52 -18.30 -3.30
C SER A 267 -3.35 -18.77 -1.85
N ARG A 268 -3.87 -19.96 -1.55
CA ARG A 268 -3.79 -20.60 -0.23
C ARG A 268 -2.40 -21.12 0.06
N GLU A 269 -1.92 -20.87 1.27
CA GLU A 269 -0.72 -21.46 1.83
C GLU A 269 -1.00 -21.93 3.26
N THR A 270 -0.50 -23.11 3.65
CA THR A 270 -0.60 -23.59 5.03
C THR A 270 0.63 -23.15 5.83
N VAL A 271 0.41 -22.36 6.87
CA VAL A 271 1.44 -21.84 7.78
C VAL A 271 1.24 -22.36 9.19
N LYS A 272 2.19 -22.07 10.09
CA LYS A 272 2.09 -22.42 11.50
C LYS A 272 1.67 -21.22 12.32
N HIS A 273 0.75 -21.44 13.26
CA HIS A 273 0.43 -20.45 14.27
C HIS A 273 1.69 -20.11 15.10
N PRO A 274 1.96 -18.82 15.36
CA PRO A 274 3.24 -18.37 15.91
C PRO A 274 3.49 -18.81 17.36
N ILE A 275 2.46 -19.24 18.11
CA ILE A 275 2.59 -19.59 19.54
C ILE A 275 2.63 -21.10 19.77
N ASP A 276 1.69 -21.84 19.18
CA ASP A 276 1.46 -23.27 19.47
C ASP A 276 1.76 -24.18 18.26
N GLY A 277 2.09 -23.59 17.11
CA GLY A 277 2.43 -24.32 15.88
C GLY A 277 1.24 -24.96 15.16
N THR A 278 0.00 -24.71 15.61
CA THR A 278 -1.22 -25.22 14.98
C THR A 278 -1.26 -24.79 13.50
N PRO A 279 -1.55 -25.68 12.54
CA PRO A 279 -1.59 -25.31 11.13
C PRO A 279 -2.80 -24.42 10.83
N PHE A 280 -2.59 -23.40 10.01
CA PHE A 280 -3.64 -22.56 9.45
C PHE A 280 -3.43 -22.37 7.95
N ASP A 281 -4.50 -22.47 7.18
CA ASP A 281 -4.51 -22.00 5.80
C ASP A 281 -4.70 -20.48 5.80
N VAL A 282 -3.82 -19.76 5.09
CA VAL A 282 -3.81 -18.30 4.92
C VAL A 282 -3.68 -17.95 3.44
N VAL A 283 -3.78 -16.66 3.08
CA VAL A 283 -3.72 -16.20 1.68
C VAL A 283 -2.44 -15.40 1.43
N THR A 284 -1.66 -15.82 0.44
CA THR A 284 -0.46 -15.10 -0.01
C THR A 284 -0.80 -14.12 -1.13
N ALA A 285 -0.68 -12.80 -0.92
CA ALA A 285 -1.08 -11.79 -1.90
C ALA A 285 -0.53 -12.00 -3.31
N LEU A 286 0.73 -12.42 -3.42
CA LEU A 286 1.41 -12.65 -4.69
C LEU A 286 1.91 -14.09 -4.75
N VAL A 287 1.12 -14.93 -5.41
CA VAL A 287 1.45 -16.34 -5.66
C VAL A 287 2.68 -16.51 -6.57
N PRO A 288 3.31 -17.69 -6.60
CA PRO A 288 4.34 -17.98 -7.58
C PRO A 288 3.82 -17.98 -9.03
N PRO A 289 4.70 -17.80 -10.05
CA PRO A 289 4.36 -18.05 -11.44
C PRO A 289 3.92 -19.50 -11.67
N PRO A 290 2.95 -19.74 -12.58
CA PRO A 290 2.41 -18.80 -13.57
C PRO A 290 1.23 -17.95 -13.07
N ASP A 291 0.72 -18.19 -11.86
CA ASP A 291 -0.59 -17.70 -11.42
C ASP A 291 -0.62 -16.21 -11.07
N VAL A 292 0.53 -15.63 -10.72
CA VAL A 292 0.71 -14.17 -10.55
C VAL A 292 0.62 -13.39 -11.86
N ARG A 293 0.55 -14.10 -13.00
CA ARG A 293 0.41 -13.52 -14.36
C ARG A 293 1.46 -12.44 -14.71
N MET A 294 2.62 -12.53 -14.06
CA MET A 294 3.78 -11.68 -14.30
C MET A 294 4.63 -12.28 -15.44
N SER A 295 5.22 -11.42 -16.27
CA SER A 295 6.12 -11.89 -17.33
C SER A 295 7.38 -12.53 -16.75
N LYS A 296 7.99 -13.49 -17.45
CA LYS A 296 9.27 -14.11 -17.03
C LYS A 296 10.38 -13.06 -16.81
N PHE A 297 10.40 -12.02 -17.64
CA PHE A 297 11.34 -10.91 -17.50
C PHE A 297 11.15 -10.20 -16.16
N PHE A 298 9.92 -9.79 -15.84
CA PHE A 298 9.64 -9.07 -14.59
C PHE A 298 9.81 -9.97 -13.36
N TRP A 299 9.47 -11.25 -13.46
CA TRP A 299 9.72 -12.20 -12.37
C TRP A 299 11.21 -12.31 -12.05
N ARG A 300 12.05 -12.48 -13.07
CA ARG A 300 13.50 -12.52 -12.90
C ARG A 300 14.03 -11.20 -12.35
N LEU A 301 13.61 -10.07 -12.91
CA LEU A 301 13.98 -8.74 -12.44
C LEU A 301 13.65 -8.58 -10.95
N LYS A 302 12.44 -8.96 -10.55
CA LYS A 302 11.98 -8.85 -9.17
C LYS A 302 12.81 -9.73 -8.23
N SER A 303 13.13 -10.96 -8.64
CA SER A 303 14.03 -11.85 -7.91
C SER A 303 15.45 -11.29 -7.79
N ASP A 304 16.02 -10.78 -8.89
CA ASP A 304 17.37 -10.20 -8.93
C ASP A 304 17.50 -8.92 -8.08
N LEU A 305 16.38 -8.21 -7.87
CA LEU A 305 16.28 -7.04 -7.00
C LEU A 305 15.96 -7.39 -5.54
N GLY A 306 15.84 -8.68 -5.20
CA GLY A 306 15.67 -9.12 -3.81
C GLY A 306 14.22 -9.30 -3.37
N PHE A 307 13.26 -9.10 -4.26
CA PHE A 307 11.82 -9.14 -4.01
C PHE A 307 11.16 -10.45 -4.49
N GLY A 308 11.96 -11.49 -4.73
CA GLY A 308 11.46 -12.78 -5.24
C GLY A 308 10.78 -13.67 -4.19
N LYS A 309 10.83 -13.26 -2.92
CA LYS A 309 10.27 -13.97 -1.78
C LYS A 309 8.99 -13.28 -1.32
N TYR A 310 7.90 -14.02 -1.35
CA TYR A 310 6.60 -13.57 -0.87
C TYR A 310 6.24 -14.35 0.38
N VAL A 311 5.59 -13.65 1.28
CA VAL A 311 5.00 -14.22 2.47
C VAL A 311 3.55 -13.77 2.53
N PRO A 312 2.66 -14.53 3.18
CA PRO A 312 1.31 -14.09 3.43
C PRO A 312 1.28 -12.86 4.33
N ASP A 313 0.15 -12.16 4.31
CA ASP A 313 -0.13 -11.00 5.15
C ASP A 313 -1.55 -11.11 5.73
N CYS A 314 -1.74 -10.47 6.87
CA CYS A 314 -2.99 -10.56 7.63
C CYS A 314 -4.17 -9.94 6.88
N ASP A 315 -3.95 -8.86 6.13
CA ASP A 315 -5.02 -8.16 5.41
C ASP A 315 -5.49 -8.88 4.16
N THR A 316 -4.60 -9.40 3.32
CA THR A 316 -5.01 -10.22 2.17
C THR A 316 -5.81 -11.42 2.63
N THR A 317 -5.38 -12.05 3.72
CA THR A 317 -6.12 -13.16 4.31
C THR A 317 -7.50 -12.69 4.79
N ALA A 318 -7.57 -11.63 5.58
CA ALA A 318 -8.83 -11.10 6.10
C ALA A 318 -9.80 -10.62 5.01
N CYS A 319 -9.34 -9.83 4.03
CA CYS A 319 -10.17 -9.33 2.95
C CYS A 319 -10.68 -10.47 2.05
N SER A 320 -9.87 -11.51 1.81
CA SER A 320 -10.29 -12.70 1.07
C SER A 320 -11.39 -13.47 1.80
N LEU A 321 -11.28 -13.63 3.12
CA LEU A 321 -12.29 -14.29 3.96
C LEU A 321 -13.58 -13.45 4.04
N SER A 322 -13.45 -12.12 4.16
CA SER A 322 -14.57 -11.18 4.13
C SER A 322 -15.35 -11.28 2.82
N ALA A 323 -14.66 -11.13 1.67
CA ALA A 323 -15.27 -11.20 0.35
C ALA A 323 -15.90 -12.57 0.08
N ALA A 324 -15.23 -13.66 0.48
CA ALA A 324 -15.76 -15.01 0.37
C ALA A 324 -17.04 -15.22 1.18
N THR A 325 -17.09 -14.65 2.38
CA THR A 325 -18.27 -14.74 3.27
C THR A 325 -19.45 -13.99 2.67
N GLN A 326 -19.21 -12.78 2.15
CA GLN A 326 -20.23 -11.99 1.45
C GLN A 326 -20.75 -12.70 0.20
N PHE A 327 -19.88 -13.38 -0.52
CA PHE A 327 -20.24 -14.17 -1.69
C PHE A 327 -21.04 -15.44 -1.33
N GLY A 328 -21.06 -15.86 -0.07
CA GLY A 328 -21.69 -17.10 0.37
C GLY A 328 -20.87 -18.35 0.06
N SER A 329 -19.55 -18.23 0.04
CA SER A 329 -18.63 -19.37 -0.14
C SER A 329 -18.78 -20.38 1.01
N LEU A 330 -18.66 -21.66 0.66
CA LEU A 330 -18.68 -22.80 1.59
C LEU A 330 -17.30 -23.47 1.70
N ASP A 331 -16.23 -22.74 1.35
CA ASP A 331 -14.88 -23.28 1.44
C ASP A 331 -14.51 -23.57 2.91
N PRO A 332 -14.00 -24.77 3.25
CA PRO A 332 -13.63 -25.13 4.63
C PRO A 332 -12.59 -24.22 5.28
N MET A 333 -11.81 -23.46 4.49
CA MET A 333 -10.89 -22.46 5.03
C MET A 333 -11.61 -21.48 5.96
N LEU A 334 -12.87 -21.13 5.65
CA LEU A 334 -13.67 -20.20 6.43
C LEU A 334 -14.01 -20.73 7.83
N ASP A 335 -13.98 -22.03 8.06
CA ASP A 335 -14.33 -22.65 9.35
C ASP A 335 -13.14 -22.66 10.34
N GLN A 336 -11.95 -22.22 9.91
CA GLN A 336 -10.81 -22.08 10.81
C GLN A 336 -11.02 -20.91 11.78
N PRO A 337 -10.56 -21.03 13.05
CA PRO A 337 -10.75 -20.00 14.05
C PRO A 337 -9.75 -18.85 13.89
N PHE A 338 -9.92 -18.02 12.85
CA PHE A 338 -8.94 -17.00 12.49
C PHE A 338 -8.72 -15.93 13.57
N LEU A 339 -9.67 -15.66 14.48
CA LEU A 339 -9.41 -14.79 15.63
C LEU A 339 -8.32 -15.34 16.53
N ASP A 340 -8.32 -16.65 16.76
CA ASP A 340 -7.29 -17.30 17.58
C ASP A 340 -5.93 -17.22 16.89
N PHE A 341 -5.94 -17.26 15.54
CA PHE A 341 -4.75 -17.06 14.72
C PHE A 341 -4.21 -15.63 14.79
N TYR A 342 -5.03 -14.62 14.52
CA TYR A 342 -4.64 -13.21 14.58
C TYR A 342 -4.23 -12.77 15.98
N ALA A 343 -4.80 -13.35 17.04
CA ALA A 343 -4.36 -13.11 18.40
C ALA A 343 -2.88 -13.47 18.64
N GLY A 344 -2.31 -14.40 17.86
CA GLY A 344 -0.87 -14.69 17.87
C GLY A 344 0.01 -13.59 17.25
N TYR A 345 -0.59 -12.67 16.50
CA TYR A 345 0.04 -11.53 15.84
C TYR A 345 -0.28 -10.19 16.52
N GLN A 346 -1.10 -10.19 17.57
CA GLN A 346 -1.43 -9.00 18.34
C GLN A 346 -0.24 -8.57 19.22
N VAL A 347 0.08 -7.28 19.18
CA VAL A 347 1.07 -6.65 20.06
C VAL A 347 0.47 -6.51 21.46
N ALA A 348 1.02 -7.21 22.43
CA ALA A 348 0.57 -7.16 23.82
C ALA A 348 1.75 -7.01 24.80
N PRO A 349 1.59 -6.24 25.89
CA PRO A 349 2.59 -6.16 26.95
C PRO A 349 2.91 -7.55 27.54
N GLY A 350 4.19 -7.86 27.70
CA GLY A 350 4.63 -9.14 28.26
C GLY A 350 4.42 -10.35 27.35
N SER A 351 4.00 -10.15 26.09
CA SER A 351 3.98 -11.24 25.10
C SER A 351 5.39 -11.68 24.75
N ASN A 352 5.56 -12.96 24.38
CA ASN A 352 6.84 -13.50 23.91
C ASN A 352 7.20 -13.03 22.49
N ARG A 353 6.30 -12.31 21.80
CA ARG A 353 6.55 -11.80 20.45
C ARG A 353 7.19 -10.41 20.57
N PRO A 354 8.30 -10.15 19.86
CA PRO A 354 8.91 -8.83 19.87
C PRO A 354 7.95 -7.79 19.27
N PRO A 355 8.03 -6.52 19.71
CA PRO A 355 7.32 -5.42 19.05
C PRO A 355 7.72 -5.32 17.57
N PRO A 356 6.98 -4.53 16.75
CA PRO A 356 7.36 -4.27 15.36
C PRO A 356 8.85 -3.94 15.23
N SER A 357 9.56 -4.68 14.37
CA SER A 357 10.99 -4.47 14.13
C SER A 357 11.24 -3.30 13.19
N VAL A 358 10.28 -2.99 12.32
CA VAL A 358 10.29 -1.83 11.42
C VAL A 358 9.19 -0.87 11.88
N ASP A 359 9.51 0.04 12.80
CA ASP A 359 8.60 1.03 13.39
C ASP A 359 8.75 2.41 12.73
N ILE A 360 8.74 2.46 11.40
CA ILE A 360 8.97 3.70 10.62
C ILE A 360 7.82 4.71 10.68
N ASN A 361 6.68 4.32 11.23
CA ASN A 361 5.53 5.19 11.39
C ASN A 361 5.85 6.26 12.45
N THR A 362 5.07 7.34 12.52
CA THR A 362 5.14 8.25 13.68
C THR A 362 5.02 7.45 14.97
N PRO A 363 5.60 7.89 16.11
CA PRO A 363 5.57 7.09 17.33
C PRO A 363 4.14 6.70 17.71
N LEU A 364 3.77 5.45 17.44
CA LEU A 364 2.46 4.90 17.72
C LEU A 364 2.57 4.01 18.95
N ASP A 365 1.56 4.05 19.81
CA ASP A 365 1.34 2.97 20.76
C ASP A 365 0.71 1.79 20.02
N PHE A 366 1.54 0.82 19.66
CA PHE A 366 1.11 -0.38 18.94
C PHE A 366 0.31 -1.38 19.79
N THR A 367 0.15 -1.15 21.09
CA THR A 367 -0.57 -2.06 21.99
C THR A 367 -1.96 -2.40 21.44
N GLY A 368 -2.30 -3.68 21.37
CA GLY A 368 -3.57 -4.17 20.84
C GLY A 368 -3.67 -4.24 19.32
N GLY A 369 -2.75 -3.61 18.58
CA GLY A 369 -2.68 -3.73 17.13
C GLY A 369 -2.11 -5.07 16.66
N ILE A 370 -2.41 -5.43 15.41
CA ILE A 370 -2.02 -6.67 14.74
C ILE A 370 -0.95 -6.34 13.71
N VAL A 371 0.16 -7.08 13.73
CA VAL A 371 1.25 -6.89 12.78
C VAL A 371 0.89 -7.41 11.39
N THR A 372 1.50 -6.83 10.35
CA THR A 372 1.12 -7.06 8.94
C THR A 372 1.43 -8.46 8.44
N TRP A 373 2.66 -8.93 8.66
CA TRP A 373 3.22 -10.06 7.92
C TRP A 373 3.05 -11.38 8.67
N ILE A 374 2.74 -12.43 7.90
CA ILE A 374 2.65 -13.81 8.36
C ILE A 374 3.91 -14.56 7.90
N GLU A 375 4.54 -15.32 8.79
CA GLU A 375 5.61 -16.24 8.42
C GLU A 375 5.11 -17.25 7.38
N ASN A 376 5.83 -17.42 6.26
CA ASN A 376 5.50 -18.47 5.28
C ASN A 376 5.75 -19.88 5.87
N ALA A 377 5.42 -20.93 5.12
CA ALA A 377 5.60 -22.32 5.57
C ALA A 377 7.05 -22.68 5.98
N ALA A 378 8.05 -21.96 5.45
CA ALA A 378 9.46 -22.11 5.81
C ALA A 378 9.90 -21.26 7.01
N GLY A 379 8.99 -20.47 7.60
CA GLY A 379 9.27 -19.60 8.74
C GLY A 379 9.92 -18.27 8.36
N ASP A 380 9.80 -17.86 7.10
CA ASP A 380 10.52 -16.70 6.59
C ASP A 380 9.78 -15.37 6.83
N ARG A 381 10.54 -14.30 7.11
CA ARG A 381 10.03 -12.92 7.25
C ARG A 381 10.92 -11.88 6.57
N PRO A 382 11.00 -11.84 5.23
CA PRO A 382 11.94 -10.95 4.55
C PRO A 382 11.79 -9.46 4.91
N PHE A 383 10.57 -9.05 5.24
CA PHE A 383 10.21 -7.68 5.62
C PHE A 383 10.44 -7.37 7.11
N GLY A 384 10.90 -8.34 7.91
CA GLY A 384 10.83 -8.25 9.37
C GLY A 384 9.38 -8.27 9.83
N ASN A 385 9.04 -7.41 10.78
CA ASN A 385 7.68 -7.25 11.25
C ASN A 385 7.34 -5.76 11.39
N ASP A 386 6.22 -5.34 10.83
CA ASP A 386 5.72 -3.97 10.87
C ASP A 386 4.21 -3.96 11.16
N LEU A 387 3.65 -2.77 11.35
CA LEU A 387 2.24 -2.59 11.61
C LEU A 387 1.73 -1.37 10.86
N ASP A 388 0.78 -1.60 9.95
CA ASP A 388 -0.04 -0.55 9.37
C ASP A 388 -1.46 -0.59 9.97
N PRO A 389 -1.94 0.53 10.55
CA PRO A 389 -3.25 0.55 11.18
C PRO A 389 -4.39 0.18 10.23
N THR A 390 -4.29 0.51 8.95
CA THR A 390 -5.37 0.28 7.97
C THR A 390 -5.71 -1.21 7.85
N LEU A 391 -4.71 -2.08 7.98
CA LEU A 391 -4.85 -3.53 7.83
C LEU A 391 -5.66 -4.18 8.94
N ASN A 392 -5.61 -3.60 10.13
CA ASN A 392 -6.34 -4.09 11.29
C ASN A 392 -7.85 -3.98 11.08
N LEU A 393 -8.29 -3.02 10.26
CA LEU A 393 -9.70 -2.82 9.92
C LEU A 393 -10.25 -3.95 9.05
N ASP A 394 -9.45 -4.53 8.14
CA ASP A 394 -9.88 -5.70 7.37
C ASP A 394 -10.04 -6.93 8.27
N VAL A 395 -9.18 -7.09 9.29
CA VAL A 395 -9.31 -8.17 10.28
C VAL A 395 -10.59 -8.01 11.09
N LEU A 396 -10.89 -6.79 11.56
CA LEU A 396 -12.15 -6.50 12.27
C LEU A 396 -13.36 -6.74 11.38
N GLU A 397 -13.35 -6.26 10.13
CA GLU A 397 -14.43 -6.49 9.17
C GLU A 397 -14.67 -7.99 8.94
N ALA A 398 -13.61 -8.75 8.69
CA ALA A 398 -13.70 -10.20 8.48
C ALA A 398 -14.27 -10.90 9.71
N ALA A 399 -13.86 -10.49 10.91
CA ALA A 399 -14.39 -11.00 12.17
C ALA A 399 -15.88 -10.74 12.31
N PHE A 400 -16.34 -9.50 12.07
CA PHE A 400 -17.75 -9.15 12.21
C PHE A 400 -18.64 -9.88 11.20
N ARG A 401 -18.17 -10.03 9.95
CA ARG A 401 -18.91 -10.78 8.92
C ARG A 401 -18.97 -12.28 9.20
N ASN A 402 -18.00 -12.82 9.94
CA ASN A 402 -17.96 -14.22 10.35
C ASN A 402 -18.37 -14.43 11.82
N HIS A 403 -19.09 -13.50 12.44
CA HIS A 403 -19.32 -13.53 13.89
C HIS A 403 -19.90 -14.84 14.44
N GLU A 404 -20.89 -15.42 13.74
CA GLU A 404 -21.46 -16.72 14.13
C GLU A 404 -20.49 -17.87 13.88
N ARG A 405 -19.89 -17.93 12.69
CA ARG A 405 -18.99 -19.01 12.28
C ARG A 405 -17.75 -19.09 13.16
N TRP A 406 -17.18 -17.94 13.53
CA TRP A 406 -15.96 -17.85 14.33
C TRP A 406 -16.22 -17.72 15.82
N ASP A 407 -17.48 -17.64 16.25
CA ASP A 407 -17.88 -17.46 17.65
C ASP A 407 -17.02 -16.37 18.33
N ILE A 408 -17.11 -15.16 17.76
CA ILE A 408 -16.11 -14.11 17.99
C ILE A 408 -16.11 -13.52 19.40
N VAL A 409 -17.15 -13.82 20.20
CA VAL A 409 -17.23 -13.45 21.61
C VAL A 409 -17.36 -14.64 22.54
N GLY A 410 -17.32 -15.88 22.04
CA GLY A 410 -17.60 -17.07 22.85
C GLY A 410 -16.56 -17.36 23.92
N THR A 411 -15.33 -16.85 23.76
CA THR A 411 -14.26 -16.98 24.75
C THR A 411 -13.78 -15.61 25.22
N GLU A 412 -13.24 -15.54 26.44
CA GLU A 412 -12.63 -14.33 26.99
C GLU A 412 -11.49 -13.83 26.10
N ARG A 413 -10.61 -14.74 25.67
CA ARG A 413 -9.50 -14.43 24.76
C ARG A 413 -9.95 -13.75 23.47
N ARG A 414 -11.04 -14.20 22.84
CA ARG A 414 -11.53 -13.60 21.59
C ARG A 414 -12.16 -12.23 21.82
N ARG A 415 -12.89 -12.06 22.93
CA ARG A 415 -13.42 -10.75 23.35
C ARG A 415 -12.30 -9.75 23.62
N ASP A 416 -11.30 -10.16 24.39
CA ASP A 416 -10.15 -9.31 24.74
C ASP A 416 -9.34 -8.94 23.50
N PHE A 417 -9.11 -9.91 22.60
CA PHE A 417 -8.46 -9.65 21.32
C PHE A 417 -9.17 -8.54 20.54
N LEU A 418 -10.48 -8.65 20.33
CA LEU A 418 -11.25 -7.64 19.58
C LEU A 418 -11.24 -6.28 20.28
N ARG A 419 -11.47 -6.25 21.60
CA ARG A 419 -11.45 -5.00 22.39
C ARG A 419 -10.10 -4.31 22.29
N ASN A 420 -9.01 -5.04 22.43
CA ASN A 420 -7.66 -4.48 22.30
C ASN A 420 -7.41 -3.86 20.91
N VAL A 421 -7.91 -4.47 19.83
CA VAL A 421 -7.81 -3.88 18.47
C VAL A 421 -8.66 -2.60 18.37
N VAL A 422 -9.88 -2.61 18.92
CA VAL A 422 -10.74 -1.41 18.95
C VAL A 422 -10.09 -0.28 19.74
N GLU A 423 -9.55 -0.57 20.92
CA GLU A 423 -8.84 0.40 21.75
C GLU A 423 -7.59 0.97 21.04
N PHE A 424 -6.86 0.14 20.28
CA PHE A 424 -5.75 0.60 19.44
C PHE A 424 -6.21 1.68 18.45
N HIS A 425 -7.31 1.43 17.72
CA HIS A 425 -7.89 2.40 16.81
C HIS A 425 -8.44 3.63 17.54
N ALA A 426 -9.07 3.46 18.71
CA ALA A 426 -9.58 4.55 19.51
C ALA A 426 -8.46 5.53 19.90
N ARG A 427 -7.30 5.00 20.34
CA ARG A 427 -6.11 5.82 20.64
C ARG A 427 -5.53 6.50 19.38
N LEU A 428 -5.45 5.78 18.26
CA LEU A 428 -4.98 6.34 16.98
C LEU A 428 -5.86 7.50 16.50
N VAL A 429 -7.18 7.36 16.64
CA VAL A 429 -8.14 8.39 16.22
C VAL A 429 -8.16 9.56 17.19
N ALA A 430 -8.17 9.30 18.51
CA ALA A 430 -8.17 10.33 19.54
C ALA A 430 -6.94 11.25 19.48
N THR A 431 -5.78 10.71 19.07
CA THR A 431 -4.54 11.50 18.88
C THR A 431 -4.50 12.25 17.55
N GLY A 432 -5.41 11.97 16.61
CA GLY A 432 -5.40 12.50 15.25
C GLY A 432 -4.36 11.85 14.33
N ALA A 433 -3.59 10.87 14.83
CA ALA A 433 -2.54 10.21 14.06
C ALA A 433 -3.06 9.47 12.82
N PHE A 434 -4.32 9.03 12.83
CA PHE A 434 -4.95 8.39 11.66
C PHE A 434 -4.94 9.28 10.40
N ALA A 435 -4.91 10.61 10.55
CA ALA A 435 -4.88 11.57 9.44
C ALA A 435 -3.44 11.92 9.00
N ASP A 436 -2.41 11.41 9.69
CA ASP A 436 -1.02 11.65 9.33
C ASP A 436 -0.54 10.57 8.34
N PRO A 437 -0.12 10.94 7.11
CA PRO A 437 0.46 10.00 6.16
C PRO A 437 1.67 9.21 6.71
N ARG A 438 2.37 9.72 7.73
CA ARG A 438 3.45 9.02 8.42
C ARG A 438 2.95 7.83 9.25
N ALA A 439 1.73 7.87 9.76
CA ALA A 439 1.15 6.80 10.58
C ALA A 439 0.83 5.51 9.79
N HIS A 440 0.93 5.55 8.46
CA HIS A 440 0.59 4.45 7.55
C HIS A 440 1.80 4.05 6.70
N ILE A 441 2.06 2.75 6.52
CA ILE A 441 3.19 2.20 5.75
C ILE A 441 2.79 1.91 4.31
N TYR A 442 1.61 1.35 4.13
CA TYR A 442 1.13 0.79 2.86
C TYR A 442 0.00 1.61 2.27
N TYR A 443 -0.74 2.37 3.08
CA TYR A 443 -1.93 3.08 2.63
C TYR A 443 -1.88 4.57 2.93
N LEU A 444 -2.72 5.33 2.25
CA LEU A 444 -2.97 6.72 2.58
C LEU A 444 -4.02 6.84 3.69
N PRO A 445 -4.04 7.93 4.48
CA PRO A 445 -5.13 8.22 5.41
C PRO A 445 -6.53 8.11 4.77
N GLU A 446 -6.65 8.48 3.50
CA GLU A 446 -7.90 8.42 2.73
C GLU A 446 -8.42 6.98 2.57
N LEU A 447 -7.51 6.00 2.46
CA LEU A 447 -7.88 4.59 2.45
C LEU A 447 -8.25 4.08 3.83
N TYR A 448 -7.52 4.52 4.87
CA TYR A 448 -7.88 4.21 6.26
C TYR A 448 -9.33 4.60 6.56
N VAL A 449 -9.76 5.82 6.19
CA VAL A 449 -11.13 6.27 6.48
C VAL A 449 -12.19 5.52 5.66
N ALA A 450 -11.87 5.12 4.43
CA ALA A 450 -12.75 4.27 3.61
C ALA A 450 -12.89 2.86 4.21
N TYR A 451 -11.79 2.30 4.72
CA TYR A 451 -11.77 0.97 5.34
C TYR A 451 -12.45 0.98 6.69
N PHE A 452 -12.30 2.07 7.44
CA PHE A 452 -13.03 2.27 8.68
C PHE A 452 -14.54 2.33 8.40
N GLY A 453 -14.95 2.95 7.30
CA GLY A 453 -16.33 2.89 6.81
C GLY A 453 -16.82 1.46 6.56
N ARG A 454 -16.05 0.64 5.84
CA ARG A 454 -16.39 -0.78 5.60
C ARG A 454 -16.51 -1.57 6.90
N CYS A 455 -15.53 -1.41 7.79
CA CYS A 455 -15.52 -2.03 9.12
C CYS A 455 -16.72 -1.58 9.98
N TRP A 456 -17.06 -0.29 9.99
CA TRP A 456 -18.22 0.24 10.69
C TRP A 456 -19.52 -0.35 10.14
N ALA A 457 -19.68 -0.45 8.82
CA ALA A 457 -20.87 -1.05 8.23
C ALA A 457 -21.01 -2.54 8.62
N ALA A 458 -19.91 -3.29 8.67
CA ALA A 458 -19.90 -4.67 9.16
C ALA A 458 -20.22 -4.76 10.66
N PHE A 459 -19.67 -3.85 11.48
CA PHE A 459 -19.98 -3.75 12.90
C PHE A 459 -21.46 -3.47 13.15
N GLN A 460 -22.04 -2.51 12.44
CA GLN A 460 -23.46 -2.14 12.55
C GLN A 460 -24.41 -3.26 12.15
N ALA A 461 -23.98 -4.19 11.28
CA ALA A 461 -24.74 -5.36 10.89
C ALA A 461 -24.80 -6.45 11.98
N LEU A 462 -23.98 -6.35 13.04
CA LEU A 462 -23.99 -7.29 14.15
C LEU A 462 -25.26 -7.13 15.04
N PRO A 463 -25.71 -8.23 15.66
CA PRO A 463 -26.63 -8.18 16.79
C PRO A 463 -26.22 -7.15 17.87
N ALA A 464 -27.20 -6.50 18.49
CA ALA A 464 -26.95 -5.39 19.42
C ALA A 464 -26.17 -5.82 20.68
N ASP A 465 -26.40 -7.03 21.17
CA ASP A 465 -25.68 -7.65 22.29
C ASP A 465 -24.22 -7.94 21.94
N LEU A 466 -23.93 -8.39 20.72
CA LEU A 466 -22.56 -8.57 20.24
C LEU A 466 -21.82 -7.23 20.14
N ARG A 467 -22.48 -6.19 19.59
CA ARG A 467 -21.91 -4.84 19.54
C ARG A 467 -21.54 -4.33 20.94
N ALA A 468 -22.47 -4.43 21.90
CA ALA A 468 -22.22 -4.02 23.28
C ALA A 468 -21.13 -4.86 23.98
N THR A 469 -20.93 -6.11 23.56
CA THR A 469 -19.87 -6.96 24.10
C THR A 469 -18.49 -6.54 23.56
N ILE A 470 -18.41 -6.21 22.28
CA ILE A 470 -17.15 -5.84 21.60
C ILE A 470 -16.75 -4.40 21.92
N ASP A 471 -17.71 -3.48 21.96
CA ASP A 471 -17.50 -2.05 22.16
C ASP A 471 -18.43 -1.53 23.28
N PRO A 472 -18.11 -1.84 24.56
CA PRO A 472 -18.94 -1.44 25.69
C PRO A 472 -18.95 0.08 25.93
N ASP A 473 -17.89 0.77 25.53
CA ASP A 473 -17.69 2.20 25.79
C ASP A 473 -18.16 3.08 24.61
N GLY A 474 -18.52 2.48 23.48
CA GLY A 474 -19.03 3.19 22.30
C GLY A 474 -17.93 3.90 21.51
N ASP A 475 -16.71 3.34 21.51
CA ASP A 475 -15.55 3.86 20.80
C ASP A 475 -15.79 3.93 19.29
N PHE A 476 -16.50 2.98 18.68
CA PHE A 476 -16.80 3.02 17.25
C PHE A 476 -17.63 4.25 16.88
N ALA A 477 -18.62 4.62 17.70
CA ALA A 477 -19.43 5.81 17.47
C ALA A 477 -18.62 7.10 17.62
N THR A 478 -17.72 7.14 18.60
CA THR A 478 -16.80 8.26 18.82
C THR A 478 -15.80 8.42 17.66
N MET A 479 -15.17 7.31 17.24
CA MET A 479 -14.26 7.28 16.10
C MET A 479 -14.95 7.69 14.81
N ARG A 480 -16.16 7.17 14.56
CA ARG A 480 -16.98 7.55 13.41
C ARG A 480 -17.18 9.06 13.31
N GLY A 481 -17.52 9.73 14.41
CA GLY A 481 -17.71 11.18 14.43
C GLY A 481 -16.45 11.94 14.00
N THR A 482 -15.31 11.55 14.56
CA THR A 482 -13.99 12.16 14.26
C THR A 482 -13.57 11.92 12.81
N ILE A 483 -13.75 10.69 12.32
CA ILE A 483 -13.39 10.30 10.95
C ILE A 483 -14.30 11.00 9.93
N LEU A 484 -15.60 11.09 10.18
CA LEU A 484 -16.51 11.85 9.32
C LEU A 484 -16.13 13.33 9.25
N ALA A 485 -15.73 13.93 10.37
CA ALA A 485 -15.25 15.31 10.38
C ALA A 485 -14.00 15.48 9.50
N TYR A 486 -13.03 14.55 9.58
CA TYR A 486 -11.88 14.54 8.66
C TYR A 486 -12.30 14.46 7.19
N VAL A 487 -13.24 13.55 6.87
CA VAL A 487 -13.71 13.37 5.48
C VAL A 487 -14.37 14.64 4.95
N TYR A 488 -15.14 15.36 5.77
CA TYR A 488 -15.82 16.59 5.36
C TYR A 488 -14.92 17.82 5.34
N ASP A 489 -14.14 18.03 6.39
CA ASP A 489 -13.47 19.30 6.66
C ASP A 489 -12.02 19.30 6.19
N ASP A 490 -11.46 18.11 5.89
CA ASP A 490 -10.13 17.96 5.30
C ASP A 490 -10.22 17.35 3.89
N LEU A 491 -10.57 16.07 3.75
CA LEU A 491 -10.52 15.39 2.44
C LEU A 491 -11.39 16.07 1.37
N ALA A 492 -12.71 16.16 1.61
CA ALA A 492 -13.64 16.75 0.64
C ALA A 492 -13.57 18.28 0.56
N ALA A 493 -12.84 18.92 1.48
CA ALA A 493 -12.61 20.35 1.50
C ALA A 493 -11.40 20.78 0.64
N HIS A 494 -10.58 19.83 0.16
CA HIS A 494 -9.45 20.09 -0.71
C HIS A 494 -9.65 19.50 -2.11
N GLU A 495 -8.80 19.92 -3.07
CA GLU A 495 -8.80 19.34 -4.42
C GLU A 495 -8.59 17.82 -4.36
N MET A 496 -9.55 17.06 -4.90
CA MET A 496 -9.53 15.61 -4.99
C MET A 496 -9.31 15.19 -6.44
N ASN A 497 -8.51 14.14 -6.66
CA ASN A 497 -8.57 13.37 -7.89
C ASN A 497 -9.73 12.35 -7.83
N PRO A 498 -10.11 11.65 -8.93
CA PRO A 498 -11.26 10.75 -8.90
C PRO A 498 -11.11 9.57 -7.93
N PHE A 499 -9.89 9.12 -7.62
CA PHE A 499 -9.67 8.06 -6.64
C PHE A 499 -9.90 8.57 -5.21
N ASP A 500 -9.34 9.73 -4.86
CA ASP A 500 -9.60 10.39 -3.56
C ASP A 500 -11.11 10.61 -3.35
N ALA A 501 -11.79 11.06 -4.41
CA ALA A 501 -13.22 11.30 -4.40
C ALA A 501 -14.03 9.99 -4.22
N ALA A 502 -13.59 8.89 -4.82
CA ALA A 502 -14.21 7.58 -4.62
C ALA A 502 -14.05 7.11 -3.17
N LEU A 503 -12.87 7.29 -2.57
CA LEU A 503 -12.60 6.98 -1.16
C LEU A 503 -13.45 7.84 -0.21
N ALA A 504 -13.53 9.15 -0.47
CA ALA A 504 -14.39 10.06 0.28
C ALA A 504 -15.85 9.61 0.21
N LEU A 505 -16.36 9.33 -1.00
CA LEU A 505 -17.75 8.91 -1.19
C LEU A 505 -18.05 7.58 -0.49
N LEU A 506 -17.14 6.61 -0.58
CA LEU A 506 -17.25 5.32 0.11
C LEU A 506 -17.29 5.52 1.63
N ALA A 507 -16.40 6.35 2.18
CA ALA A 507 -16.37 6.66 3.60
C ALA A 507 -17.67 7.33 4.06
N ILE A 508 -18.14 8.39 3.39
CA ILE A 508 -19.38 9.09 3.77
C ILE A 508 -20.57 8.13 3.71
N ALA A 509 -20.67 7.32 2.66
CA ALA A 509 -21.78 6.39 2.48
C ALA A 509 -21.81 5.31 3.58
N LYS A 510 -20.68 4.65 3.84
CA LYS A 510 -20.61 3.55 4.81
C LYS A 510 -20.65 4.03 6.25
N LEU A 511 -20.17 5.25 6.54
CA LEU A 511 -20.28 5.88 7.85
C LEU A 511 -21.65 6.53 8.10
N GLU A 512 -22.65 6.35 7.23
CA GLU A 512 -23.97 6.96 7.39
C GLU A 512 -23.90 8.50 7.53
N GLY A 513 -23.00 9.12 6.76
CA GLY A 513 -22.88 10.57 6.69
C GLY A 513 -24.04 11.23 5.95
N ASP A 514 -24.10 12.56 6.02
CA ASP A 514 -25.08 13.36 5.28
C ASP A 514 -24.88 13.22 3.76
N ARG A 515 -25.93 12.76 3.07
CA ARG A 515 -25.96 12.58 1.61
C ARG A 515 -25.76 13.88 0.85
N ALA A 516 -26.11 15.03 1.42
CA ALA A 516 -25.84 16.33 0.78
C ALA A 516 -24.33 16.55 0.58
N ARG A 517 -23.48 15.89 1.37
CA ARG A 517 -22.02 15.95 1.28
C ARG A 517 -21.42 15.06 0.19
N PHE A 518 -22.22 14.30 -0.56
CA PHE A 518 -21.72 13.52 -1.70
C PHE A 518 -21.34 14.38 -2.90
N ALA A 519 -21.93 15.58 -3.02
CA ALA A 519 -21.85 16.38 -4.24
C ALA A 519 -20.41 16.71 -4.70
N PRO A 520 -19.47 17.14 -3.83
CA PRO A 520 -18.09 17.44 -4.25
C PRO A 520 -17.37 16.22 -4.83
N ALA A 521 -17.48 15.07 -4.16
CA ALA A 521 -16.85 13.82 -4.61
C ALA A 521 -17.45 13.34 -5.93
N LEU A 522 -18.78 13.32 -6.05
CA LEU A 522 -19.46 12.93 -7.28
C LEU A 522 -19.10 13.87 -8.45
N ALA A 523 -19.01 15.18 -8.21
CA ALA A 523 -18.60 16.12 -9.25
C ALA A 523 -17.17 15.85 -9.74
N ALA A 524 -16.22 15.61 -8.83
CA ALA A 524 -14.84 15.27 -9.19
C ALA A 524 -14.76 13.98 -10.02
N ILE A 525 -15.51 12.94 -9.64
CA ILE A 525 -15.60 11.67 -10.38
C ILE A 525 -16.18 11.89 -11.78
N LEU A 526 -17.22 12.70 -11.92
CA LEU A 526 -17.88 12.97 -13.20
C LEU A 526 -17.04 13.86 -14.12
N GLU A 527 -16.39 14.89 -13.58
CA GLU A 527 -15.51 15.79 -14.34
C GLU A 527 -14.30 15.06 -14.92
N ALA A 528 -13.72 14.13 -14.15
CA ALA A 528 -12.58 13.32 -14.58
C ALA A 528 -12.98 12.16 -15.51
N PHE A 529 -14.27 11.87 -15.72
CA PHE A 529 -14.71 10.70 -16.47
C PHE A 529 -14.22 10.74 -17.93
N GLY A 530 -13.43 9.74 -18.32
CA GLY A 530 -12.81 9.59 -19.64
C GLY A 530 -11.32 9.94 -19.68
N GLU A 531 -10.73 10.40 -18.57
CA GLU A 531 -9.30 10.75 -18.51
C GLU A 531 -8.34 9.57 -18.76
N GLY A 532 -8.82 8.32 -18.58
CA GLY A 532 -8.07 7.10 -18.85
C GLY A 532 -7.95 6.75 -20.33
N GLY A 533 -8.69 7.44 -21.21
CA GLY A 533 -8.67 7.26 -22.65
C GLY A 533 -8.98 5.82 -23.06
N ARG A 534 -8.05 5.16 -23.76
CA ARG A 534 -8.23 3.77 -24.25
C ARG A 534 -8.11 2.70 -23.15
N ASN A 535 -7.57 3.06 -21.99
CA ASN A 535 -7.28 2.11 -20.92
C ASN A 535 -8.47 1.92 -19.97
N GLY A 536 -9.36 2.92 -19.87
CA GLY A 536 -10.50 2.90 -18.96
C GLY A 536 -11.15 4.27 -18.80
N PRO A 537 -12.20 4.37 -17.98
CA PRO A 537 -12.81 5.62 -17.57
C PRO A 537 -11.81 6.56 -16.88
N TYR A 538 -10.93 6.02 -16.02
CA TYR A 538 -9.98 6.81 -15.23
C TYR A 538 -8.53 6.39 -15.47
N LYS A 539 -7.59 7.24 -15.05
CA LYS A 539 -6.18 6.86 -14.95
C LYS A 539 -5.97 5.88 -13.79
N ALA A 540 -4.78 5.31 -13.70
CA ALA A 540 -4.36 4.58 -12.53
C ALA A 540 -3.87 5.55 -11.45
N TYR A 541 -4.39 5.42 -10.24
CA TYR A 541 -3.93 6.13 -9.04
C TYR A 541 -3.38 5.13 -8.01
N GLU A 542 -2.55 5.63 -7.09
CA GLU A 542 -2.01 4.81 -6.01
C GLU A 542 -3.12 4.33 -5.08
N TRP A 543 -3.27 3.02 -4.98
CA TRP A 543 -4.00 2.36 -3.89
C TRP A 543 -3.02 2.04 -2.76
N ASN A 544 -1.88 1.46 -3.11
CA ASN A 544 -0.85 1.09 -2.13
C ASN A 544 0.41 1.92 -2.38
N LYS A 545 1.00 2.45 -1.31
CA LYS A 545 2.19 3.32 -1.33
C LYS A 545 3.44 2.70 -0.69
N MET A 546 3.40 1.44 -0.24
CA MET A 546 4.48 0.66 0.40
C MET A 546 5.82 1.40 0.62
N LYS A 547 6.03 1.97 1.81
CA LYS A 547 7.20 2.84 2.11
C LYS A 547 8.56 2.15 2.01
N THR A 548 8.66 0.88 2.39
CA THR A 548 9.92 0.12 2.32
C THR A 548 9.90 -0.81 1.11
N PRO A 549 10.94 -0.81 0.25
CA PRO A 549 12.26 -0.21 0.45
C PRO A 549 12.41 1.27 0.06
N THR A 550 11.54 1.85 -0.77
CA THR A 550 11.68 3.26 -1.19
C THR A 550 10.38 3.94 -1.60
N ARG A 551 9.20 3.36 -1.35
CA ARG A 551 7.93 3.61 -2.04
C ARG A 551 7.75 2.75 -3.31
N ILE A 552 6.77 1.86 -3.26
CA ILE A 552 6.22 1.16 -4.42
C ILE A 552 4.77 1.60 -4.56
N LEU A 553 4.45 2.23 -5.69
CA LEU A 553 3.07 2.57 -6.03
C LEU A 553 2.41 1.35 -6.64
N VAL A 554 1.23 0.98 -6.15
CA VAL A 554 0.42 -0.08 -6.75
C VAL A 554 -0.98 0.42 -7.04
N GLY A 555 -1.45 0.18 -8.26
CA GLY A 555 -2.76 0.60 -8.76
C GLY A 555 -3.03 0.12 -10.18
N SER A 556 -4.17 0.51 -10.73
CA SER A 556 -4.52 0.29 -12.13
C SER A 556 -5.72 1.17 -12.53
N PRO A 557 -5.99 1.36 -13.83
CA PRO A 557 -7.23 1.98 -14.27
C PRO A 557 -8.46 1.20 -13.78
N GLU A 558 -8.36 -0.13 -13.66
CA GLU A 558 -9.42 -0.97 -13.10
C GLU A 558 -9.58 -0.77 -11.60
N VAL A 559 -8.51 -0.52 -10.85
CA VAL A 559 -8.58 -0.20 -9.41
C VAL A 559 -9.36 1.09 -9.15
N THR A 560 -9.19 2.09 -10.03
CA THR A 560 -9.84 3.40 -9.87
C THR A 560 -11.32 3.38 -10.27
N SER A 561 -11.72 2.40 -11.06
CA SER A 561 -13.08 2.22 -11.58
C SER A 561 -13.86 1.21 -10.75
#